data_AF-A0A7V9CPS6-F1
#
_entry.id   AF-A0A7V9CPS6-F1
#
_cell.length_a   1.000
_cell.length_b   1.000
_cell.length_c   1.000
_cell.angle_alpha   90.00
_cell.angle_beta   90.00
_cell.angle_gamma   90.00
#
_symmetry.space_group_name_H-M   'P 1'
#
loop_
_entity.id
_entity.type
_entity.pdbx_description
1 polymer ?
#
loop_
_entity_poly.entity_id
_entity_poly.type
_entity_poly.pdbx_seq_one_letter_code
_entity_poly.pdbx_strand_id
1 'polypeptide(L)' 'MSRRHPRSVVVELRNDSCSGCNVRLRQMLTTDIRRGEKIVQCESCTRILFVARPVPAPAPTR' A
#
# COMPACT_ATOMS: atom_id res chain seq x y z
N MET A 1 15.05 15.79 11.54
CA MET A 1 15.57 14.46 11.17
C MET A 1 15.29 14.21 9.71
N SER A 2 16.30 14.44 8.87
CA SER A 2 16.20 14.35 7.42
C SER A 2 15.76 12.94 7.03
N ARG A 3 14.50 12.77 6.58
CA ARG A 3 13.99 11.53 6.02
C ARG A 3 14.72 11.28 4.70
N ARG A 4 15.97 10.80 4.77
CA ARG A 4 16.71 10.30 3.62
C ARG A 4 15.90 9.14 3.07
N HIS A 5 15.14 9.37 2.01
CA HIS A 5 14.36 8.32 1.36
C HIS A 5 15.33 7.31 0.74
N PRO A 6 15.46 6.09 1.29
CA PRO A 6 16.22 5.05 0.64
C PRO A 6 15.42 4.62 -0.58
N ARG A 7 16.04 4.63 -1.78
CA ARG A 7 15.72 4.03 -3.11
C ARG A 7 14.27 3.66 -3.52
N SER A 8 13.34 3.35 -2.64
CA SER A 8 11.93 3.02 -2.90
C SER A 8 10.98 3.94 -2.11
N VAL A 9 10.26 4.80 -2.83
CA VAL A 9 9.22 5.70 -2.30
C VAL A 9 7.84 5.03 -2.27
N VAL A 10 7.60 4.09 -3.19
CA VAL A 10 6.36 3.33 -3.35
C VAL A 10 6.61 1.88 -2.96
N VAL A 11 5.73 1.30 -2.15
CA VAL A 11 5.88 -0.05 -1.59
C VAL A 11 4.55 -0.79 -1.54
N GLU A 12 4.59 -2.11 -1.65
CA GLU A 12 3.38 -2.94 -1.58
C GLU A 12 2.91 -3.05 -0.12
N LEU A 13 1.59 -2.97 0.10
CA LEU A 13 0.99 -3.33 1.38
C LEU A 13 0.90 -4.86 1.50
N ARG A 14 1.62 -5.44 2.47
CA ARG A 14 1.55 -6.89 2.76
C ARG A 14 1.04 -7.12 4.17
N ASN A 15 0.02 -7.96 4.32
CA ASN A 15 -0.54 -8.32 5.64
C ASN A 15 -0.81 -7.09 6.53
N ASP A 16 -1.42 -6.05 5.95
CA ASP A 16 -1.73 -4.79 6.64
C ASP A 16 -0.49 -4.07 7.21
N SER A 17 0.69 -4.38 6.66
CA SER A 17 1.99 -3.88 7.09
C SER A 17 2.77 -3.29 5.91
N CYS A 18 3.51 -2.22 6.17
CA CYS A 18 4.36 -1.58 5.17
C CYS A 18 5.56 -2.47 4.85
N SER A 19 5.73 -2.92 3.60
CA SER A 19 6.87 -3.76 3.21
C SER A 19 8.24 -3.07 3.30
N GLY A 20 8.27 -1.73 3.46
CA GLY A 20 9.52 -0.99 3.59
C GLY A 20 9.99 -0.75 5.03
N CYS A 21 9.12 -0.80 6.03
CA CYS A 21 9.49 -0.58 7.44
C CYS A 21 8.85 -1.58 8.41
N ASN A 22 8.08 -2.54 7.89
CA ASN A 22 7.42 -3.64 8.59
C ASN A 22 6.51 -3.23 9.75
N VAL A 23 6.11 -1.96 9.81
CA VAL A 23 5.13 -1.49 10.78
C VAL A 23 3.73 -1.83 10.31
N ARG A 24 2.89 -2.22 11.27
CA ARG A 24 1.47 -2.48 11.04
C ARG A 24 0.73 -1.15 10.91
N LEU A 25 -0.12 -1.04 9.91
CA LEU A 25 -0.91 0.16 9.65
C LEU A 25 -2.26 0.06 10.35
N ARG A 26 -2.90 1.21 10.58
CA ARG A 26 -4.24 1.30 11.13
C ARG A 26 -5.26 0.68 10.17
N GLN A 27 -6.25 -0.02 10.72
CA GLN A 27 -7.28 -0.72 9.94
C GLN A 27 -8.07 0.20 9.00
N MET A 28 -8.29 1.46 9.39
CA MET A 28 -8.96 2.47 8.55
C MET A 28 -8.17 2.70 7.25
N LEU A 29 -6.85 2.91 7.36
CA LEU A 29 -5.97 3.14 6.21
C LEU A 29 -5.87 1.91 5.31
N THR A 30 -5.81 0.70 5.90
CA THR A 30 -5.77 -0.55 5.13
C THR A 30 -7.08 -0.84 4.43
N THR A 31 -8.20 -0.35 4.95
CA THR A 31 -9.50 -0.44 4.28
C THR A 31 -9.57 0.52 3.09
N ASP A 32 -9.14 1.78 3.28
CA ASP A 32 -9.14 2.81 2.23
C ASP A 32 -8.30 2.40 1.01
N ILE A 33 -7.10 1.86 1.24
CA ILE A 33 -6.20 1.41 0.17
C ILE A 33 -6.70 0.15 -0.53
N ARG A 34 -7.37 -0.77 0.18
CA ARG A 34 -7.99 -1.97 -0.42
C ARG A 34 -9.18 -1.60 -1.29
N ARG A 35 -9.93 -0.57 -0.91
CA ARG A 35 -11.02 0.00 -1.72
C ARG A 35 -10.49 0.76 -2.92
N GLY A 36 -9.25 1.25 -2.86
CA GLY A 36 -8.64 2.05 -3.92
C GLY A 36 -9.22 3.46 -4.03
N GLU A 37 -9.89 3.94 -2.96
CA GLU A 37 -10.53 5.25 -2.93
C GLU A 37 -9.51 6.38 -2.72
N LYS A 38 -8.38 6.09 -2.07
CA LYS A 38 -7.36 7.09 -1.70
C LYS A 38 -5.94 6.52 -1.79
N ILE A 39 -4.99 7.41 -2.09
CA ILE A 39 -3.56 7.14 -1.96
C ILE A 39 -3.19 7.19 -0.48
N VAL A 40 -2.76 6.06 0.07
CA VAL A 40 -2.40 5.94 1.48
C VAL A 40 -0.88 5.98 1.65
N GLN A 41 -0.42 6.75 2.64
CA GLN A 41 0.99 6.82 3.01
C GLN A 41 1.22 6.20 4.39
N CYS A 42 2.36 5.55 4.58
CA CYS A 42 2.73 5.00 5.88
C CYS A 42 3.01 6.14 6.88
N GLU A 43 2.34 6.15 8.02
CA GLU A 43 2.53 7.19 9.06
C GLU A 43 3.96 7.20 9.64
N SER A 44 4.62 6.04 9.65
CA SER A 44 5.98 5.90 10.21
C SER A 44 7.05 6.34 9.21
N CYS A 45 7.07 5.77 7.99
CA CYS A 45 8.12 6.01 7.00
C CYS A 45 7.71 6.94 5.84
N THR A 46 6.48 7.45 5.82
CA THR A 46 5.91 8.34 4.77
C THR A 46 6.03 7.78 3.35
N ARG A 47 6.13 6.46 3.19
CA ARG A 47 6.13 5.81 1.88
C ARG A 47 4.71 5.62 1.37
N ILE A 48 4.53 5.72 0.06
CA ILE A 48 3.25 5.49 -0.61
C ILE A 48 3.01 3.98 -0.67
N LEU A 49 1.85 3.56 -0.21
CA LEU A 49 1.45 2.16 -0.23
C LEU A 49 0.55 1.91 -1.44
N PHE A 50 0.75 0.79 -2.11
CA PHE A 50 -0.19 0.29 -3.12
C PHE A 50 -0.62 -1.15 -2.79
N VAL A 51 -1.82 -1.50 -3.24
CA VAL A 51 -2.31 -2.88 -3.25
C VAL A 51 -2.42 -3.29 -4.70
N ALA A 52 -1.78 -4.40 -5.07
CA ALA A 52 -2.00 -5.00 -6.36
C ALA A 52 -3.44 -5.52 -6.40
N ARG A 53 -4.36 -4.73 -6.97
CA ARG A 53 -5.71 -5.21 -7.24
C ARG A 53 -5.59 -6.28 -8.34
N PRO A 54 -6.00 -7.53 -8.10
CA PRO A 54 -6.10 -8.49 -9.19
C PRO A 54 -7.11 -7.91 -10.18
N VAL A 55 -6.65 -7.61 -11.40
CA VAL A 55 -7.54 -7.29 -12.50
C VAL A 55 -8.44 -8.51 -12.66
N PRO A 56 -9.77 -8.39 -12.54
CA PRO A 56 -10.64 -9.54 -12.75
C PRO A 56 -10.31 -10.08 -14.14
N ALA A 57 -9.89 -11.35 -14.19
CA ALA A 57 -9.56 -12.01 -15.45
C ALA A 57 -10.72 -11.75 -16.43
N PRO A 58 -10.43 -11.33 -17.68
CA PRO A 58 -11.49 -11.03 -18.64
C PRO A 58 -12.43 -12.24 -18.67
N ALA A 59 -13.70 -12.00 -18.36
CA ALA A 59 -14.70 -13.05 -18.31
C ALA A 59 -14.61 -13.86 -19.61
N PRO A 60 -14.57 -15.19 -19.55
CA PRO A 60 -14.50 -16.00 -20.76
C PRO A 60 -15.73 -15.69 -21.61
N THR A 61 -15.53 -14.97 -22.71
CA THR A 61 -16.51 -14.87 -23.79
C THR A 61 -16.67 -16.27 -24.35
N ARG A 62 -17.87 -16.80 -24.08
CA ARG A 62 -18.45 -18.09 -24.47
C ARG A 62 -18.11 -18.54 -25.89
#